data_AF-A0A841TD53-F1
#
_entry.id   AF-A0A841TD53-F1
#
_cell.length_a   1.000
_cell.length_b   1.000
_cell.length_c   1.000
_cell.angle_alpha   90.00
_cell.angle_beta   90.00
_cell.angle_gamma   90.00
#
_symmetry.space_group_name_H-M   'P 1'
#
loop_
_entity.id
_entity.type
_entity.pdbx_description
1 polymer ?
#
loop_
_entity_poly.entity_id
_entity_poly.type
_entity_poly.pdbx_seq_one_letter_code
_entity_poly.pdbx_strand_id
1 'polypeptide(L)' 'MRRMPLSADTAVKLAKHLNVPLEHLMHMPQHILLQKLAEMAKAEAAQLAKGQVPEQPAGDEKKPEGDG' A
#
# COMPACT_ATOMS: atom_id res chain seq x y z
N MET A 1 10.67 15.40 24.80
CA MET A 1 10.01 15.31 23.48
C MET A 1 9.71 13.84 23.19
N ARG A 2 8.43 13.46 23.06
CA ARG A 2 8.06 12.10 22.67
C ARG A 2 8.46 11.94 21.20
N ARG A 3 9.49 11.13 20.91
CA ARG A 3 9.88 10.84 19.52
C ARG A 3 8.68 10.21 18.83
N MET A 4 8.24 10.78 17.72
CA MET A 4 7.19 10.18 16.92
C MET A 4 7.66 8.78 16.48
N PRO A 5 6.88 7.70 16.68
CA PRO A 5 7.25 6.38 16.23
C PRO A 5 6.93 6.24 14.74
N LEU A 6 7.62 7.00 13.88
CA LEU A 6 7.60 6.72 12.46
C LEU A 6 8.66 5.66 12.18
N SER A 7 8.22 4.42 12.06
CA SER A 7 9.09 3.31 11.67
C SER A 7 9.61 3.50 10.25
N ALA A 8 10.81 2.97 9.96
CA ALA A 8 11.41 3.03 8.62
C ALA A 8 10.49 2.44 7.54
N ASP A 9 9.77 1.36 7.87
CA ASP A 9 8.79 0.73 6.97
C ASP A 9 7.65 1.70 6.58
N THR A 10 7.07 2.40 7.56
CA THR A 10 6.00 3.37 7.30
C THR A 10 6.50 4.55 6.48
N ALA A 11 7.73 5.02 6.74
CA ALA A 11 8.34 6.08 5.94
C ALA A 11 8.53 5.66 4.47
N VAL A 12 9.02 4.44 4.22
CA VAL A 12 9.19 3.92 2.85
C VAL A 12 7.84 3.75 2.14
N LYS A 13 6.82 3.25 2.84
CA LYS A 13 5.45 3.14 2.28
C LYS A 13 4.86 4.50 1.94
N LEU A 14 5.00 5.47 2.84
CA LEU A 14 4.51 6.82 2.64
C LEU A 14 5.23 7.53 1.47
N ALA A 15 6.55 7.38 1.36
CA ALA A 15 7.33 7.90 0.24
C ALA A 15 6.83 7.33 -1.11
N LYS A 16 6.60 6.01 -1.17
CA LYS A 16 6.06 5.33 -2.36
C LYS A 16 4.64 5.80 -2.68
N HIS A 17 3.77 5.90 -1.67
CA HIS A 17 2.38 6.32 -1.83
C HIS A 17 2.26 7.74 -2.37
N LEU A 18 3.11 8.65 -1.88
CA LEU A 18 3.15 10.04 -2.33
C LEU A 18 4.00 10.24 -3.59
N ASN A 19 4.65 9.18 -4.08
CA ASN A 19 5.60 9.21 -5.20
C ASN A 19 6.73 10.25 -5.00
N VAL A 20 7.23 10.37 -3.78
CA VAL A 20 8.33 11.29 -3.41
C VAL A 20 9.55 10.51 -2.95
N PRO A 21 10.78 11.04 -3.16
CA PRO A 21 11.97 10.39 -2.63
C PRO A 21 11.99 10.41 -1.10
N LEU A 22 12.54 9.35 -0.50
CA LEU A 22 12.60 9.19 0.95
C LEU A 22 13.38 10.32 1.64
N GLU A 23 14.42 10.84 0.99
CA GLU A 23 15.18 12.00 1.49
C GLU A 23 14.27 13.21 1.68
N HIS A 24 13.45 13.54 0.67
CA HIS A 24 12.51 14.65 0.76
C HIS A 24 11.44 14.41 1.84
N LEU A 25 10.98 13.17 2.00
CA LEU A 25 10.06 12.81 3.08
C LEU A 25 10.67 13.05 4.47
N MET A 26 11.97 12.74 4.65
CA MET A 26 12.68 12.94 5.92
C MET A 26 12.87 14.42 6.29
N HIS A 27 12.89 15.31 5.29
CA HIS A 27 12.93 16.76 5.49
C HIS A 27 11.54 17.39 5.67
N MET A 28 10.47 16.61 5.51
CA MET A 28 9.10 17.12 5.58
C MET A 28 8.72 17.48 7.03
N PRO A 29 8.02 18.61 7.24
CA PRO A 29 7.57 18.99 8.58
C PRO A 29 6.54 18.00 9.15
N GLN A 30 6.60 17.81 10.47
CA GLN A 30 5.86 16.76 11.20
C GLN A 30 4.34 16.81 10.99
N HIS A 31 3.74 18.01 10.94
CA HIS A 31 2.30 18.14 10.76
C HIS A 31 1.85 17.72 9.35
N ILE A 32 2.69 17.92 8.33
CA ILE A 32 2.40 17.45 6.97
C ILE A 32 2.53 15.93 6.91
N LEU A 33 3.55 15.34 7.54
CA LEU A 33 3.69 13.88 7.64
C LEU A 33 2.44 13.25 8.28
N LEU A 34 1.93 13.85 9.36
CA LEU A 34 0.68 13.42 10.01
C LEU A 34 -0.53 13.49 9.09
N GLN A 35 -0.68 14.57 8.31
CA GLN A 35 -1.76 14.69 7.33
C GLN A 35 -1.66 13.58 6.28
N LYS A 36 -0.47 13.37 5.71
CA LYS A 36 -0.25 12.34 4.68
C LYS A 36 -0.46 10.92 5.19
N LEU A 37 -0.04 10.64 6.42
CA LEU A 37 -0.33 9.36 7.09
C LEU A 37 -1.84 9.14 7.26
N ALA A 38 -2.59 10.18 7.65
CA ALA A 38 -4.04 10.09 7.76
C ALA A 38 -4.73 9.88 6.40
N GLU A 39 -4.24 10.54 5.34
CA GLU A 39 -4.73 10.31 3.97
C GLU A 39 -4.47 8.87 3.50
N MET A 40 -3.26 8.35 3.71
CA MET A 40 -2.88 6.98 3.35
C MET A 40 -3.72 5.94 4.12
N ALA A 41 -3.89 6.11 5.43
CA ALA A 41 -4.69 5.19 6.25
C ALA A 41 -6.17 5.14 5.82
N LYS A 42 -6.73 6.28 5.42
CA LYS A 42 -8.10 6.35 4.86
C LYS A 42 -8.19 5.62 3.52
N ALA A 43 -7.19 5.78 2.66
CA ALA A 43 -7.13 5.09 1.38
C ALA A 43 -7.02 3.56 1.58
N GLU A 44 -6.18 3.09 2.50
CA GLU A 44 -6.05 1.66 2.82
C GLU A 44 -7.35 1.09 3.42
N ALA A 45 -8.01 1.82 4.32
CA ALA A 45 -9.30 1.40 4.87
C ALA A 45 -10.39 1.32 3.79
N ALA A 46 -10.40 2.25 2.84
CA ALA A 46 -11.35 2.24 1.72
C ALA A 46 -11.09 1.08 0.73
N GLN A 47 -9.82 0.73 0.51
CA GLN A 47 -9.41 -0.43 -0.31
C GLN A 47 -9.84 -1.74 0.36
N LEU A 48 -9.63 -1.86 1.68
CA LEU A 48 -10.01 -3.04 2.45
C LEU A 48 -11.54 -3.23 2.48
N ALA A 49 -12.30 -2.14 2.57
CA ALA A 49 -13.77 -2.16 2.53
C ALA A 49 -14.34 -2.54 1.14
N LYS A 50 -13.54 -2.42 0.06
CA LYS A 50 -13.97 -2.74 -1.31
C LYS A 50 -13.67 -4.17 -1.78
N GLY A 51 -13.11 -5.04 -0.94
CA GLY A 51 -13.09 -6.48 -1.19
C GLY A 51 -12.52 -6.89 -2.56
N GLN A 52 -11.45 -6.25 -3.01
CA GLN A 52 -10.80 -6.64 -4.26
C GLN A 52 -9.93 -7.88 -4.01
N VAL A 53 -10.57 -9.05 -4.11
CA VAL A 53 -9.87 -10.29 -4.49
C VAL A 53 -9.09 -9.99 -5.77
N PRO A 54 -7.77 -10.18 -5.83
CA PRO A 54 -7.09 -10.19 -7.10
C PRO A 54 -7.63 -11.42 -7.85
N GLU A 55 -8.47 -11.18 -8.85
CA GLU A 55 -8.84 -12.16 -9.87
C GLU A 55 -7.53 -12.70 -10.45
N GLN A 56 -7.18 -13.92 -10.02
CA GLN A 56 -6.23 -14.74 -10.73
C GLN A 56 -6.85 -15.00 -12.10
N PRO A 57 -6.15 -14.74 -13.22
CA PRO A 57 -6.68 -15.13 -14.51
C PRO A 57 -6.78 -16.65 -14.48
N ALA A 58 -7.99 -17.17 -14.55
CA ALA A 58 -8.26 -18.59 -14.72
C ALA A 58 -7.56 -19.04 -16.00
N GLY A 59 -6.37 -19.61 -15.82
CA GLY A 59 -5.60 -20.26 -16.86
C GLY A 59 -6.43 -21.40 -17.40
N ASP A 60 -6.90 -21.21 -18.63
CA ASP A 60 -7.33 -22.23 -19.56
C ASP A 60 -6.33 -23.39 -19.54
N GLU A 61 -6.66 -24.48 -18.83
CA GLU A 61 -6.04 -25.77 -19.06
C GLU A 61 -7.12 -26.72 -19.56
N LYS A 62 -7.45 -26.56 -20.84
CA LYS A 62 -7.89 -27.70 -21.65
C LYS A 62 -6.83 -28.79 -21.55
N LYS A 63 -7.21 -29.96 -21.04
CA LYS A 63 -6.63 -31.21 -21.56
C LYS A 63 -7.71 -32.28 -21.77
N PRO A 64 -7.70 -32.94 -22.94
CA PRO A 64 -8.81 -33.78 -23.42
C PRO A 64 -8.56 -35.28 -23.16
N GLU A 65 -9.60 -36.08 -23.44
CA GLU A 65 -9.58 -37.55 -23.70
C GLU A 65 -9.22 -38.43 -22.49
N GLY A 66 -9.73 -39.66 -22.33
CA GLY A 66 -10.56 -40.56 -23.14
C GLY A 66 -10.90 -41.75 -22.22
N ASP A 67 -12.12 -42.30 -22.31
CA ASP A 67 -12.41 -43.60 -22.93
C ASP A 67 -11.57 -44.77 -22.37
N GLY A 68 -12.25 -45.70 -21.67
CA GLY A 68 -11.68 -46.95 -21.14
C GLY A 68 -12.38 -47.46 -19.88
#